data_AF-A0AA37HIR4-F1
#
_entry.id   AF-A0AA37HIR4-F1
#
_cell.length_a   1.000
_cell.length_b   1.000
_cell.length_c   1.000
_cell.angle_alpha   90.00
_cell.angle_beta   90.00
_cell.angle_gamma   90.00
#
_symmetry.space_group_name_H-M   'P 1'
#
loop_
_entity.id
_entity.type
_entity.pdbx_description
1 polymer ?
#
loop_
_entity_poly.entity_id
_entity_poly.type
_entity_poly.pdbx_seq_one_letter_code
_entity_poly.pdbx_strand_id
1 'polypeptide(L)'
;MPLPNGTATLKIHPAIGFARLSSSSDHYIFGQPQHPLQKYKSGKHIKRQAVQFRIFAYDSNNNGLEELTPKWLADNGYDAVWHVRVANRKTAKMRSDDGYVISATARSNANGGKLVGRCGDFQDGQQIELGKIGPDGTFEPPAARVHAAVTGAPIPPSGMYDQNFSDNTSDGIVSVQIIDQATNQPITMPTFDAWIVVGPPDFAPDFDDRGEINLELYLQELLVLPGQNPTNPVNQQARFIDRQVLQRGTAMFSPGIEISTPEEEMFYDGSTLGDRDEVRIRPGSSIGAPGTLPGEVTLGLCSPWQFDFRACTCSFWPNQRPDTAFSVDLNQEVNWRRRMVDEPGDNPPGGLLETNADFVHHVYELGIIRSEGGRPVERERDDDIEADIG
;
A
#
# COMPACT_ATOMS: atom_id res chain seq x y z
N MET A 1 0.48 -16.53 -31.13
CA MET A 1 -0.97 -16.62 -31.49
C MET A 1 -1.61 -15.33 -31.06
N PRO A 2 -2.58 -14.71 -31.76
CA PRO A 2 -3.12 -13.41 -31.33
C PRO A 2 -3.69 -13.49 -29.90
N LEU A 3 -3.70 -12.35 -29.21
CA LEU A 3 -4.49 -12.14 -27.99
C LEU A 3 -5.94 -12.64 -28.13
N PRO A 4 -6.70 -12.83 -27.03
CA PRO A 4 -8.08 -13.30 -27.12
C PRO A 4 -8.87 -12.59 -28.22
N ASN A 5 -9.60 -13.35 -29.03
CA ASN A 5 -10.23 -12.80 -30.24
C ASN A 5 -11.16 -11.63 -29.88
N GLY A 6 -10.99 -10.49 -30.57
CA GLY A 6 -11.74 -9.27 -30.28
C GLY A 6 -11.12 -8.36 -29.22
N THR A 7 -9.94 -8.68 -28.68
CA THR A 7 -9.22 -7.79 -27.74
C THR A 7 -8.97 -6.43 -28.39
N ALA A 8 -9.49 -5.38 -27.76
CA ALA A 8 -9.31 -3.99 -28.15
C ALA A 8 -8.50 -3.19 -27.11
N THR A 9 -8.44 -3.67 -25.86
CA THR A 9 -7.74 -2.97 -24.76
C THR A 9 -7.33 -3.95 -23.68
N LEU A 10 -6.24 -3.64 -22.98
CA LEU A 10 -5.81 -4.32 -21.75
C LEU A 10 -6.05 -3.42 -20.55
N LYS A 11 -6.40 -4.01 -19.41
CA LYS A 11 -6.51 -3.31 -18.12
C LYS A 11 -5.71 -4.05 -17.05
N ILE A 12 -5.01 -3.28 -16.22
CA ILE A 12 -4.29 -3.81 -15.06
C ILE A 12 -5.20 -3.72 -13.83
N HIS A 13 -5.29 -4.82 -13.07
CA HIS A 13 -6.02 -4.91 -11.79
C HIS A 13 -5.13 -5.55 -10.69
N PRO A 14 -5.17 -5.08 -9.42
CA PRO A 14 -6.01 -3.98 -8.96
C PRO A 14 -5.62 -2.66 -9.62
N ALA A 15 -6.62 -1.84 -9.94
CA ALA A 15 -6.45 -0.51 -10.52
C ALA A 15 -5.66 0.41 -9.59
N ILE A 16 -5.88 0.25 -8.28
CA ILE A 16 -5.09 0.86 -7.20
C ILE A 16 -4.72 -0.28 -6.26
N GLY A 17 -3.44 -0.65 -6.21
CA GLY A 17 -2.91 -1.70 -5.35
C GLY A 17 -2.30 -1.13 -4.07
N PHE A 18 -2.48 -1.84 -2.94
CA PHE A 18 -1.86 -1.50 -1.66
C PHE A 18 -0.82 -2.55 -1.28
N ALA A 19 0.44 -2.12 -1.17
CA ALA A 19 1.49 -2.87 -0.51
C ALA A 19 1.82 -2.23 0.85
N ARG A 20 2.28 -3.06 1.80
CA ARG A 20 2.58 -2.59 3.16
C ARG A 20 3.97 -3.01 3.58
N LEU A 21 4.79 -2.03 3.93
CA LEU A 21 6.17 -2.25 4.37
C LEU A 21 6.22 -2.65 5.85
N SER A 22 7.28 -3.35 6.22
CA SER A 22 7.60 -3.79 7.58
C SER A 22 9.09 -4.10 7.64
N SER A 23 9.66 -4.25 8.84
CA SER A 23 11.04 -4.68 9.05
C SER A 23 11.27 -6.19 8.80
N SER A 24 10.21 -6.99 8.58
CA SER A 24 10.35 -8.42 8.27
C SER A 24 10.91 -8.67 6.87
N SER A 25 11.81 -9.64 6.74
CA SER A 25 12.28 -10.15 5.44
C SER A 25 11.21 -10.94 4.68
N ASP A 26 10.16 -11.40 5.35
CA ASP A 26 9.11 -12.21 4.75
C ASP A 26 7.93 -11.35 4.31
N HIS A 27 7.19 -11.84 3.33
CA HIS A 27 5.96 -11.21 2.85
C HIS A 27 4.88 -12.26 2.54
N TYR A 28 3.64 -11.81 2.47
CA TYR A 28 2.53 -12.54 1.85
C TYR A 28 1.96 -11.71 0.70
N ILE A 29 1.23 -12.35 -0.22
CA ILE A 29 0.53 -11.66 -1.30
C ILE A 29 -0.93 -11.44 -0.87
N PHE A 30 -1.37 -10.19 -0.89
CA PHE A 30 -2.74 -9.81 -0.57
C PHE A 30 -3.76 -10.47 -1.51
N GLY A 31 -4.94 -10.81 -0.98
CA GLY A 31 -6.05 -11.35 -1.76
C GLY A 31 -5.89 -12.78 -2.28
N GLN A 32 -4.77 -13.46 -2.02
CA GLN A 32 -4.68 -14.91 -2.23
C GLN A 32 -5.48 -15.65 -1.14
N PRO A 33 -6.10 -16.82 -1.44
CA PRO A 33 -6.87 -17.59 -0.47
C PRO A 33 -6.07 -17.80 0.81
N GLN A 34 -6.51 -17.15 1.88
CA GLN A 34 -5.80 -17.18 3.14
C GLN A 34 -6.03 -18.53 3.82
N HIS A 35 -4.96 -19.13 4.32
CA HIS A 35 -5.08 -20.31 5.17
C HIS A 35 -5.79 -19.90 6.47
N PRO A 36 -6.71 -20.70 7.03
CA PRO A 36 -7.40 -20.38 8.29
C PRO A 36 -6.46 -20.23 9.52
N LEU A 37 -5.17 -20.51 9.36
CA LEU A 37 -4.10 -20.32 10.36
C LEU A 37 -3.03 -19.33 9.88
N GLN A 38 -3.38 -18.41 8.97
CA GLN A 38 -2.42 -17.45 8.43
C GLN A 38 -1.80 -16.64 9.58
N LYS A 39 -0.50 -16.86 9.77
CA LYS A 39 0.35 -16.05 10.62
C LYS A 39 0.78 -14.81 9.85
N TYR A 40 0.48 -13.65 10.42
CA TYR A 40 0.89 -12.37 9.88
C TYR A 40 2.29 -11.98 10.33
N LYS A 41 2.90 -12.70 11.27
CA LYS A 41 4.29 -12.48 11.68
C LYS A 41 5.27 -13.53 11.18
N SER A 42 6.53 -13.11 11.04
CA SER A 42 7.70 -13.99 10.93
C SER A 42 8.70 -13.58 12.01
N GLY A 43 8.99 -14.49 12.93
CA GLY A 43 9.63 -14.13 14.19
C GLY A 43 8.77 -13.13 14.98
N LYS A 44 9.39 -12.03 15.41
CA LYS A 44 8.75 -10.95 16.20
C LYS A 44 8.03 -9.92 15.33
N HIS A 45 8.34 -9.86 14.03
CA HIS A 45 7.93 -8.77 13.15
C HIS A 45 6.77 -9.18 12.23
N ILE A 46 5.82 -8.28 12.03
CA ILE A 46 4.78 -8.42 11.01
C ILE A 46 5.40 -8.57 9.61
N LYS A 47 4.88 -9.49 8.80
CA LYS A 47 5.29 -9.69 7.41
C LYS A 47 4.92 -8.48 6.58
N ARG A 48 5.69 -8.24 5.53
CA ARG A 48 5.31 -7.29 4.48
C ARG A 48 4.08 -7.80 3.72
N GLN A 49 3.25 -6.88 3.22
CA GLN A 49 2.14 -7.20 2.33
C GLN A 49 2.53 -6.83 0.89
N ALA A 50 2.71 -7.83 0.03
CA ALA A 50 2.84 -7.65 -1.40
C ALA A 50 1.47 -7.61 -2.09
N VAL A 51 1.43 -7.06 -3.29
CA VAL A 51 0.23 -7.07 -4.15
C VAL A 51 0.62 -7.59 -5.54
N GLN A 52 -0.22 -8.42 -6.14
CA GLN A 52 -0.01 -8.92 -7.49
C GLN A 52 -0.92 -8.19 -8.46
N PHE A 53 -0.31 -7.49 -9.41
CA PHE A 53 -1.00 -6.90 -10.54
C PHE A 53 -1.23 -7.95 -11.63
N ARG A 54 -2.41 -7.91 -12.23
CA ARG A 54 -2.92 -8.89 -13.19
C ARG A 54 -3.44 -8.16 -14.43
N ILE A 55 -3.40 -8.85 -15.56
CA ILE A 55 -3.70 -8.28 -16.87
C ILE A 55 -5.00 -8.90 -17.37
N PHE A 56 -5.96 -8.06 -17.75
CA PHE A 56 -7.25 -8.50 -18.27
C PHE A 56 -7.46 -7.93 -19.67
N ALA A 57 -7.94 -8.77 -20.60
CA ALA A 57 -8.25 -8.38 -21.97
C ALA A 57 -9.73 -8.02 -22.10
N TYR A 58 -10.03 -6.93 -22.82
CA TYR A 58 -11.39 -6.43 -23.04
C TYR A 58 -11.66 -6.19 -24.52
N ASP A 59 -12.91 -6.36 -24.94
CA ASP A 59 -13.39 -5.96 -26.26
C ASP A 59 -13.65 -4.44 -26.35
N SER A 60 -14.06 -3.96 -27.53
CA SER A 60 -14.35 -2.53 -27.76
C SER A 60 -15.57 -2.00 -27.01
N ASN A 61 -16.38 -2.87 -26.41
CA ASN A 61 -17.56 -2.53 -25.62
C ASN A 61 -17.30 -2.67 -24.11
N ASN A 62 -16.03 -2.82 -23.70
CA ASN A 62 -15.62 -3.04 -22.32
C ASN A 62 -16.15 -4.35 -21.69
N ASN A 63 -16.45 -5.36 -22.50
CA ASN A 63 -16.66 -6.71 -22.00
C ASN A 63 -15.31 -7.39 -21.81
N GLY A 64 -15.05 -7.86 -20.60
CA GLY A 64 -13.90 -8.68 -20.27
C GLY A 64 -13.98 -10.01 -21.01
N LEU A 65 -12.86 -10.37 -21.64
CA LEU A 65 -12.69 -11.56 -22.45
C LEU A 65 -11.96 -12.67 -21.67
N GLU A 66 -10.84 -12.33 -21.03
CA GLU A 66 -9.96 -13.29 -20.36
C GLU A 66 -8.99 -12.58 -19.39
N GLU A 67 -8.57 -13.28 -18.32
CA GLU A 67 -7.40 -12.90 -17.54
C GLU A 67 -6.13 -13.47 -18.19
N LEU A 68 -5.21 -12.61 -18.62
CA LEU A 68 -3.93 -13.01 -19.21
C LEU A 68 -2.92 -13.37 -18.11
N THR A 69 -3.16 -14.49 -17.41
CA THR A 69 -2.29 -14.99 -16.34
C THR A 69 -0.85 -15.24 -16.85
N PRO A 70 0.17 -15.30 -15.97
CA PRO A 70 1.53 -15.68 -16.38
C PRO A 70 1.59 -17.01 -17.13
N LYS A 71 0.76 -17.98 -16.73
CA LYS A 71 0.63 -19.26 -17.44
C LYS A 71 -0.01 -19.08 -18.82
N TRP A 72 -1.10 -18.31 -18.91
CA TRP A 72 -1.77 -18.04 -20.18
C TRP A 72 -0.81 -17.38 -21.17
N LEU A 73 -0.04 -16.37 -20.73
CA LEU A 73 0.95 -15.68 -21.57
C LEU A 73 2.00 -16.67 -22.08
N ALA A 74 2.60 -17.45 -21.19
CA ALA A 74 3.61 -18.45 -21.55
C ALA A 74 3.07 -19.50 -22.54
N ASP A 75 1.88 -20.05 -22.29
CA ASP A 75 1.25 -21.05 -23.16
C ASP A 75 0.91 -20.49 -24.56
N ASN A 76 0.77 -19.16 -24.69
CA ASN A 76 0.43 -18.48 -25.95
C ASN A 76 1.63 -17.79 -26.64
N GLY A 77 2.85 -17.95 -26.10
CA GLY A 77 4.08 -17.40 -26.68
C GLY A 77 4.26 -15.90 -26.39
N TYR A 78 3.87 -15.47 -25.20
CA TYR A 78 3.95 -14.08 -24.75
C TYR A 78 4.69 -13.95 -23.42
N ASP A 79 5.44 -12.86 -23.27
CA ASP A 79 6.00 -12.43 -21.99
C ASP A 79 5.36 -11.13 -21.53
N ALA A 80 5.18 -10.95 -20.22
CA ALA A 80 4.83 -9.65 -19.64
C ALA A 80 6.08 -8.98 -19.07
N VAL A 81 6.26 -7.72 -19.45
CA VAL A 81 7.30 -6.87 -18.87
C VAL A 81 6.67 -5.67 -18.18
N TRP A 82 6.75 -5.69 -16.86
CA TRP A 82 6.19 -4.68 -15.99
C TRP A 82 7.15 -3.51 -15.84
N HIS A 83 6.60 -2.30 -15.82
CA HIS A 83 7.33 -1.07 -15.52
C HIS A 83 6.65 -0.39 -14.33
N VAL A 84 7.46 0.06 -13.39
CA VAL A 84 6.97 0.75 -12.20
C VAL A 84 7.76 2.04 -12.02
N ARG A 85 7.04 3.13 -11.76
CA ARG A 85 7.62 4.43 -11.41
C ARG A 85 6.93 4.96 -10.16
N VAL A 86 7.67 5.01 -9.06
CA VAL A 86 7.18 5.49 -7.75
C VAL A 86 7.97 6.68 -7.26
N ALA A 87 7.38 7.47 -6.37
CA ALA A 87 8.12 8.44 -5.60
C ALA A 87 7.58 8.60 -4.17
N ASN A 88 8.42 9.16 -3.30
CA ASN A 88 8.08 9.77 -2.03
C ASN A 88 8.40 11.26 -2.11
N ARG A 89 7.41 12.10 -1.85
CA ARG A 89 7.53 13.57 -1.95
C ARG A 89 7.41 14.28 -0.60
N LYS A 90 7.30 13.54 0.51
CA LYS A 90 7.00 14.12 1.82
C LYS A 90 8.11 15.06 2.30
N THR A 91 9.38 14.62 2.20
CA THR A 91 10.54 15.44 2.58
C THR A 91 10.70 16.65 1.66
N ALA A 92 10.50 16.47 0.35
CA ALA A 92 10.51 17.58 -0.61
C ALA A 92 9.46 18.65 -0.29
N LYS A 93 8.25 18.24 0.06
CA LYS A 93 7.17 19.16 0.49
C LYS A 93 7.55 19.95 1.72
N MET A 94 8.08 19.30 2.76
CA MET A 94 8.48 19.98 4.00
C MET A 94 9.62 20.99 3.77
N ARG A 95 10.57 20.64 2.90
CA ARG A 95 11.71 21.52 2.56
C ARG A 95 11.39 22.55 1.48
N SER A 96 10.26 22.42 0.80
CA SER A 96 9.94 23.17 -0.42
C SER A 96 11.04 23.08 -1.48
N ASP A 97 11.60 21.87 -1.66
CA ASP A 97 12.72 21.59 -2.56
C ASP A 97 12.58 20.19 -3.20
N ASP A 98 12.34 20.17 -4.51
CA ASP A 98 12.20 18.94 -5.30
C ASP A 98 13.47 18.09 -5.35
N GLY A 99 14.64 18.64 -4.98
CA GLY A 99 15.87 17.89 -4.81
C GLY A 99 15.78 16.78 -3.75
N TYR A 100 14.76 16.82 -2.90
CA TYR A 100 14.47 15.82 -1.88
C TYR A 100 13.34 14.84 -2.26
N VAL A 101 12.87 14.84 -3.52
CA VAL A 101 11.94 13.81 -4.00
C VAL A 101 12.70 12.50 -4.18
N ILE A 102 12.31 11.48 -3.44
CA ILE A 102 12.85 10.13 -3.58
C ILE A 102 12.08 9.45 -4.69
N SER A 103 12.64 9.35 -5.90
CA SER A 103 11.99 8.69 -7.03
C SER A 103 12.78 7.48 -7.50
N ALA A 104 12.07 6.49 -8.02
CA ALA A 104 12.68 5.30 -8.61
C ALA A 104 11.84 4.79 -9.79
N THR A 105 12.51 4.15 -10.75
CA THR A 105 11.87 3.45 -11.86
C THR A 105 12.52 2.08 -12.03
N ALA A 106 11.71 1.06 -12.29
CA ALA A 106 12.18 -0.30 -12.50
C ALA A 106 11.41 -0.97 -13.62
N ARG A 107 12.10 -1.92 -14.27
CA ARG A 107 11.53 -2.86 -15.25
C ARG A 107 11.69 -4.27 -14.70
N SER A 108 10.64 -5.09 -14.77
CA SER A 108 10.72 -6.49 -14.34
C SER A 108 11.73 -7.26 -15.19
N ASN A 109 12.38 -8.24 -14.56
CA ASN A 109 13.30 -9.19 -15.18
C ASN A 109 13.24 -10.50 -14.36
N ALA A 110 14.04 -11.51 -14.73
CA ALA A 110 14.03 -12.81 -14.05
C ALA A 110 14.27 -12.74 -12.52
N ASN A 111 15.03 -11.74 -12.05
CA ASN A 111 15.32 -11.50 -10.63
C ASN A 111 14.42 -10.44 -10.00
N GLY A 112 13.48 -9.87 -10.77
CA GLY A 112 12.69 -8.68 -10.42
C GLY A 112 13.45 -7.36 -10.61
N GLY A 113 12.71 -6.31 -10.91
CA GLY A 113 13.23 -4.95 -11.05
C GLY A 113 13.20 -4.23 -9.71
N LYS A 114 14.37 -3.87 -9.16
CA LYS A 114 14.47 -3.12 -7.89
C LYS A 114 14.25 -1.62 -8.13
N LEU A 115 13.48 -0.99 -7.24
CA LEU A 115 13.25 0.44 -7.19
C LEU A 115 14.15 1.03 -6.10
N VAL A 116 15.18 1.78 -6.49
CA VAL A 116 16.11 2.43 -5.56
C VAL A 116 16.21 3.91 -5.91
N GLY A 117 15.87 4.77 -4.94
CA GLY A 117 15.96 6.21 -5.05
C GLY A 117 16.97 6.81 -4.08
N ARG A 118 17.02 8.14 -4.04
CA ARG A 118 17.87 8.92 -3.14
C ARG A 118 17.10 10.13 -2.60
N CYS A 119 17.34 10.52 -1.35
CA CYS A 119 16.79 11.73 -0.74
C CYS A 119 17.86 12.83 -0.68
N GLY A 120 17.89 13.76 -1.64
CA GLY A 120 18.75 14.94 -1.62
C GLY A 120 20.19 14.68 -1.16
N ASP A 121 20.62 15.36 -0.11
CA ASP A 121 21.92 15.22 0.53
C ASP A 121 21.91 14.36 1.81
N PHE A 122 20.82 13.62 2.09
CA PHE A 122 20.73 12.78 3.29
C PHE A 122 21.85 11.73 3.32
N GLN A 123 22.59 11.66 4.42
CA GLN A 123 23.66 10.68 4.61
C GLN A 123 23.12 9.24 4.58
N ASP A 124 22.00 8.97 5.24
CA ASP A 124 21.33 7.66 5.21
C ASP A 124 20.44 7.46 3.98
N GLY A 125 20.27 8.49 3.16
CA GLY A 125 19.32 8.54 2.04
C GLY A 125 19.94 8.30 0.67
N GLN A 126 21.17 7.77 0.59
CA GLN A 126 21.87 7.55 -0.68
C GLN A 126 21.36 6.33 -1.47
N GLN A 127 20.77 5.35 -0.79
CA GLN A 127 20.15 4.17 -1.38
C GLN A 127 18.89 3.81 -0.60
N ILE A 128 17.76 4.37 -1.04
CA ILE A 128 16.45 4.12 -0.44
C ILE A 128 15.70 3.13 -1.33
N GLU A 129 15.51 1.91 -0.84
CA GLU A 129 14.67 0.92 -1.53
C GLU A 129 13.20 1.32 -1.42
N LEU A 130 12.51 1.43 -2.56
CA LEU A 130 11.08 1.75 -2.67
C LEU A 130 10.23 0.53 -3.11
N GLY A 131 10.85 -0.63 -3.27
CA GLY A 131 10.18 -1.88 -3.61
C GLY A 131 10.82 -2.63 -4.77
N LYS A 132 10.14 -3.67 -5.24
CA LYS A 132 10.61 -4.53 -6.33
C LYS A 132 9.42 -5.08 -7.11
N ILE A 133 9.50 -5.06 -8.44
CA ILE A 133 8.48 -5.63 -9.32
C ILE A 133 8.95 -6.95 -9.96
N GLY A 134 8.20 -8.02 -9.73
CA GLY A 134 8.43 -9.34 -10.30
C GLY A 134 7.95 -9.48 -11.76
N PRO A 135 8.42 -10.49 -12.51
CA PRO A 135 7.95 -10.76 -13.87
C PRO A 135 6.48 -11.23 -13.92
N ASP A 136 5.95 -11.73 -12.80
CA ASP A 136 4.57 -12.16 -12.62
C ASP A 136 3.61 -11.04 -12.19
N GLY A 137 4.10 -9.79 -12.12
CA GLY A 137 3.32 -8.63 -11.68
C GLY A 137 3.26 -8.45 -10.16
N THR A 138 3.97 -9.27 -9.38
CA THR A 138 4.04 -9.10 -7.93
C THR A 138 4.93 -7.91 -7.55
N PHE A 139 4.35 -6.90 -6.89
CA PHE A 139 5.07 -5.81 -6.25
C PHE A 139 5.39 -6.19 -4.80
N GLU A 140 6.66 -6.40 -4.50
CA GLU A 140 7.18 -6.61 -3.15
C GLU A 140 7.57 -5.24 -2.55
N PRO A 141 6.94 -4.78 -1.45
CA PRO A 141 7.32 -3.53 -0.80
C PRO A 141 8.71 -3.64 -0.14
N PRO A 142 9.42 -2.53 0.10
CA PRO A 142 10.73 -2.56 0.72
C PRO A 142 10.66 -2.94 2.21
N ALA A 143 11.81 -3.25 2.80
CA ALA A 143 11.92 -3.30 4.26
C ALA A 143 11.76 -1.88 4.81
N ALA A 144 10.93 -1.70 5.84
CA ALA A 144 10.68 -0.39 6.44
C ALA A 144 11.96 0.20 7.05
N ARG A 145 12.25 1.47 6.76
CA ARG A 145 13.40 2.17 7.34
C ARG A 145 13.15 3.67 7.44
N VAL A 146 13.66 4.26 8.51
CA VAL A 146 13.81 5.72 8.64
C VAL A 146 15.20 6.12 8.18
N HIS A 147 15.26 7.18 7.36
CA HIS A 147 16.49 7.71 6.78
C HIS A 147 16.72 9.12 7.32
N ALA A 148 17.86 9.35 7.98
CA ALA A 148 18.21 10.65 8.52
C ALA A 148 19.07 11.47 7.54
N ALA A 149 18.94 12.79 7.63
CA ALA A 149 19.79 13.75 6.91
C ALA A 149 21.25 13.62 7.34
N VAL A 150 21.48 13.38 8.63
CA VAL A 150 22.79 13.13 9.23
C VAL A 150 22.74 11.76 9.90
N THR A 151 23.66 10.86 9.54
CA THR A 151 23.74 9.52 10.11
C THR A 151 23.93 9.59 11.61
N GLY A 152 23.12 8.86 12.37
CA GLY A 152 23.16 8.85 13.83
C GLY A 152 22.55 10.08 14.50
N ALA A 153 21.86 10.95 13.76
CA ALA A 153 21.06 12.01 14.38
C ALA A 153 20.01 11.41 15.33
N PRO A 154 19.83 11.96 16.54
CA PRO A 154 18.86 11.45 17.49
C PRO A 154 17.44 11.66 16.94
N ILE A 155 16.61 10.63 17.05
CA ILE A 155 15.20 10.72 16.69
C ILE A 155 14.50 11.66 17.68
N PRO A 156 13.78 12.71 17.22
CA PRO A 156 13.09 13.63 18.12
C PRO A 156 12.05 12.87 18.94
N PRO A 157 11.93 13.08 20.26
CA PRO A 157 11.10 12.24 21.13
C PRO A 157 9.60 12.29 20.77
N SER A 158 9.14 13.39 20.17
CA SER A 158 7.74 13.61 19.80
C SER A 158 7.63 14.45 18.51
N GLY A 159 6.39 14.75 18.10
CA GLY A 159 6.09 15.40 16.81
C GLY A 159 5.71 14.40 15.73
N MET A 160 5.00 14.86 14.70
CA MET A 160 4.48 14.02 13.60
C MET A 160 5.32 14.14 12.32
N TYR A 161 6.14 15.18 12.21
CA TYR A 161 6.91 15.49 11.01
C TYR A 161 8.28 16.06 11.38
N ASP A 162 9.30 15.68 10.62
CA ASP A 162 10.63 16.27 10.72
C ASP A 162 11.31 16.29 9.34
N GLN A 163 11.71 17.48 8.87
CA GLN A 163 12.35 17.65 7.56
C GLN A 163 13.72 16.96 7.44
N ASN A 164 14.34 16.55 8.54
CA ASN A 164 15.62 15.84 8.58
C ASN A 164 15.46 14.32 8.63
N PHE A 165 14.23 13.81 8.63
CA PHE A 165 13.95 12.39 8.55
C PHE A 165 13.02 12.11 7.37
N SER A 166 13.22 10.95 6.76
CA SER A 166 12.40 10.45 5.66
C SER A 166 12.09 8.98 5.89
N ASP A 167 11.10 8.48 5.18
CA ASP A 167 10.74 7.06 5.15
C ASP A 167 10.79 6.55 3.71
N ASN A 168 10.49 5.27 3.54
CA ASN A 168 10.43 4.62 2.24
C ASN A 168 9.02 4.15 1.86
N THR A 169 7.98 4.82 2.38
CA THR A 169 6.64 4.79 1.75
C THR A 169 6.72 5.46 0.39
N SER A 170 5.81 5.13 -0.52
CA SER A 170 5.78 5.74 -1.85
C SER A 170 4.47 5.42 -2.56
N ASP A 171 4.23 6.10 -3.67
CA ASP A 171 3.17 5.72 -4.60
C ASP A 171 3.56 6.03 -6.04
N GLY A 172 2.88 5.40 -7.00
CA GLY A 172 3.11 5.70 -8.41
C GLY A 172 2.51 4.70 -9.39
N ILE A 173 2.97 4.79 -10.63
CA ILE A 173 2.36 4.10 -11.77
C ILE A 173 2.94 2.70 -11.92
N VAL A 174 2.07 1.75 -12.26
CA VAL A 174 2.38 0.38 -12.69
C VAL A 174 1.82 0.17 -14.09
N SER A 175 2.69 -0.09 -15.05
CA SER A 175 2.33 -0.37 -16.45
C SER A 175 2.92 -1.69 -16.93
N VAL A 176 2.41 -2.20 -18.05
CA VAL A 176 2.88 -3.47 -18.62
C VAL A 176 3.01 -3.39 -20.13
N GLN A 177 4.05 -4.04 -20.65
CA GLN A 177 4.22 -4.31 -22.08
C GLN A 177 4.17 -5.82 -22.30
N ILE A 178 3.30 -6.27 -23.20
CA ILE A 178 3.29 -7.66 -23.66
C ILE A 178 4.29 -7.79 -24.80
N ILE A 179 5.20 -8.75 -24.71
CA ILE A 179 6.21 -9.06 -25.72
C ILE A 179 5.82 -10.35 -26.42
N ASP A 180 5.76 -10.31 -27.75
CA ASP A 180 5.60 -11.52 -28.58
C ASP A 180 6.93 -12.26 -28.67
N GLN A 181 6.98 -13.50 -28.18
CA GLN A 181 8.22 -14.29 -28.13
C GLN A 181 8.76 -14.66 -29.51
N ALA A 182 7.89 -14.78 -30.52
CA ALA A 182 8.31 -15.14 -31.88
C ALA A 182 9.03 -13.98 -32.59
N THR A 183 8.63 -12.74 -32.30
CA THR A 183 9.21 -11.54 -32.91
C THR A 183 10.16 -10.79 -31.99
N ASN A 184 10.12 -11.06 -30.68
CA ASN A 184 10.75 -10.30 -29.62
C ASN A 184 10.41 -8.80 -29.67
N GLN A 185 9.18 -8.47 -30.08
CA GLN A 185 8.67 -7.10 -30.17
C GLN A 185 7.46 -6.89 -29.23
N PRO A 186 7.27 -5.66 -28.71
CA PRO A 186 6.07 -5.32 -27.97
C PRO A 186 4.82 -5.38 -28.85
N ILE A 187 3.72 -5.90 -28.32
CA ILE A 187 2.40 -5.77 -28.91
C ILE A 187 1.91 -4.34 -28.66
N THR A 188 1.48 -3.65 -29.72
CA THR A 188 0.84 -2.35 -29.58
C THR A 188 -0.64 -2.55 -29.25
N MET A 189 -1.02 -2.24 -28.01
CA MET A 189 -2.39 -2.33 -27.53
C MET A 189 -2.65 -1.20 -26.52
N PRO A 190 -3.79 -0.48 -26.60
CA PRO A 190 -4.21 0.40 -25.52
C PRO A 190 -4.20 -0.35 -24.20
N THR A 191 -3.52 0.19 -23.20
CA THR A 191 -3.39 -0.43 -21.88
C THR A 191 -3.72 0.62 -20.84
N PHE A 192 -4.66 0.29 -19.95
CA PHE A 192 -4.95 1.11 -18.77
C PHE A 192 -4.05 0.66 -17.63
N ASP A 193 -3.13 1.55 -17.28
CA ASP A 193 -2.18 1.37 -16.19
C ASP A 193 -2.89 1.34 -14.83
N ALA A 194 -2.19 0.79 -13.84
CA ALA A 194 -2.60 0.79 -12.45
C ALA A 194 -1.72 1.73 -11.62
N TRP A 195 -2.07 1.89 -10.35
CA TRP A 195 -1.29 2.62 -9.36
C TRP A 195 -0.91 1.71 -8.20
N ILE A 196 0.29 1.88 -7.65
CA ILE A 196 0.73 1.25 -6.40
C ILE A 196 0.79 2.32 -5.30
N VAL A 197 0.28 1.99 -4.13
CA VAL A 197 0.47 2.74 -2.89
C VAL A 197 1.21 1.83 -1.91
N VAL A 198 2.29 2.33 -1.31
CA VAL A 198 3.09 1.63 -0.30
C VAL A 198 2.92 2.35 1.03
N GLY A 199 2.15 1.74 1.94
CA GLY A 199 1.80 2.32 3.24
C GLY A 199 2.33 1.54 4.45
N PRO A 200 2.01 1.99 5.67
CA PRO A 200 2.29 1.28 6.92
C PRO A 200 1.67 -0.13 6.99
N PRO A 201 2.14 -1.00 7.90
CA PRO A 201 1.51 -2.29 8.17
C PRO A 201 0.05 -2.17 8.60
N ASP A 202 -0.73 -3.22 8.33
CA ASP A 202 -2.12 -3.36 8.78
C ASP A 202 -2.16 -4.32 9.97
N PHE A 203 -2.48 -3.78 11.14
CA PHE A 203 -2.53 -4.54 12.38
C PHE A 203 -3.91 -5.13 12.67
N ALA A 204 -4.94 -4.91 11.85
CA ALA A 204 -6.23 -5.59 11.98
C ALA A 204 -6.76 -6.08 10.62
N PRO A 205 -6.03 -6.98 9.93
CA PRO A 205 -6.30 -7.35 8.53
C PRO A 205 -7.61 -8.11 8.31
N ASP A 206 -8.27 -8.56 9.39
CA ASP A 206 -9.59 -9.20 9.31
C ASP A 206 -10.73 -8.16 9.27
N PHE A 207 -10.46 -6.87 9.53
CA PHE A 207 -11.46 -5.79 9.61
C PHE A 207 -11.35 -4.87 8.39
N ASP A 208 -12.48 -4.57 7.76
CA ASP A 208 -12.57 -3.69 6.58
C ASP A 208 -12.83 -2.25 7.02
N ASP A 209 -13.78 -2.04 7.91
CA ASP A 209 -13.88 -0.89 8.79
C ASP A 209 -14.87 -1.22 9.91
N ARG A 210 -14.56 -1.01 11.19
CA ARG A 210 -15.49 -1.28 12.30
C ARG A 210 -16.67 -0.28 12.36
N GLY A 211 -17.39 -0.12 11.26
CA GLY A 211 -18.58 0.70 11.15
C GLY A 211 -18.38 2.11 10.61
N GLU A 212 -17.18 2.46 10.12
CA GLU A 212 -16.90 3.73 9.43
C GLU A 212 -16.82 3.55 7.90
N ILE A 213 -16.71 4.67 7.18
CA ILE A 213 -16.62 4.74 5.72
C ILE A 213 -15.22 4.29 5.30
N ASN A 214 -15.11 3.17 4.57
CA ASN A 214 -13.84 2.73 3.95
C ASN A 214 -13.54 3.49 2.64
N LEU A 215 -12.33 3.33 2.10
CA LEU A 215 -11.89 4.08 0.91
C LEU A 215 -12.77 3.80 -0.32
N GLU A 216 -13.33 2.60 -0.47
CA GLU A 216 -14.28 2.32 -1.55
C GLU A 216 -15.51 3.23 -1.46
N LEU A 217 -16.15 3.27 -0.28
CA LEU A 217 -17.35 4.07 -0.05
C LEU A 217 -17.06 5.58 -0.19
N TYR A 218 -15.91 6.02 0.31
CA TYR A 218 -15.50 7.41 0.16
C TYR A 218 -15.30 7.81 -1.31
N LEU A 219 -14.62 6.98 -2.11
CA LEU A 219 -14.44 7.26 -3.53
C LEU A 219 -15.76 7.17 -4.30
N GLN A 220 -16.67 6.28 -3.89
CA GLN A 220 -18.03 6.24 -4.43
C GLN A 220 -18.77 7.56 -4.20
N GLU A 221 -18.66 8.17 -3.01
CA GLU A 221 -19.26 9.47 -2.72
C GLU A 221 -18.55 10.62 -3.45
N LEU A 222 -17.22 10.68 -3.37
CA LEU A 222 -16.39 11.72 -3.99
C LEU A 222 -16.64 11.81 -5.50
N LEU A 223 -16.67 10.66 -6.18
CA LEU A 223 -16.80 10.58 -7.64
C LEU A 223 -18.25 10.37 -8.11
N VAL A 224 -19.21 10.34 -7.19
CA VAL A 224 -20.65 10.15 -7.48
C VAL A 224 -20.90 8.87 -8.28
N LEU A 225 -20.27 7.76 -7.86
CA LEU A 225 -20.36 6.48 -8.56
C LEU A 225 -21.72 5.80 -8.31
N PRO A 226 -22.32 5.16 -9.33
CA PRO A 226 -23.68 4.64 -9.23
C PRO A 226 -23.81 3.35 -8.39
N GLY A 227 -22.71 2.75 -7.94
CA GLY A 227 -22.69 1.55 -7.11
C GLY A 227 -23.10 0.27 -7.85
N GLN A 228 -22.86 0.21 -9.16
CA GLN A 228 -23.29 -0.92 -10.00
C GLN A 228 -22.26 -2.03 -10.03
N ASN A 229 -22.76 -3.26 -10.16
CA ASN A 229 -21.93 -4.43 -10.39
C ASN A 229 -21.91 -4.76 -11.88
N PRO A 230 -20.74 -5.07 -12.46
CA PRO A 230 -20.70 -5.55 -13.83
C PRO A 230 -21.40 -6.91 -13.95
N THR A 231 -21.96 -7.20 -15.12
CA THR A 231 -22.67 -8.46 -15.40
C THR A 231 -21.77 -9.52 -16.02
N ASN A 232 -20.73 -9.11 -16.77
CA ASN A 232 -19.76 -10.01 -17.36
C ASN A 232 -18.87 -10.66 -16.25
N PRO A 233 -18.67 -11.99 -16.26
CA PRO A 233 -17.89 -12.67 -15.22
C PRO A 233 -16.43 -12.20 -15.07
N VAL A 234 -15.76 -11.87 -16.18
CA VAL A 234 -14.38 -11.36 -16.17
C VAL A 234 -14.34 -9.97 -15.56
N ASN A 235 -15.30 -9.10 -15.89
CA ASN A 235 -15.44 -7.79 -15.23
C ASN A 235 -15.74 -7.95 -13.73
N GLN A 236 -16.57 -8.92 -13.33
CA GLN A 236 -16.85 -9.19 -11.91
C GLN A 236 -15.60 -9.61 -11.15
N GLN A 237 -14.75 -10.45 -11.75
CA GLN A 237 -13.47 -10.85 -11.17
C GLN A 237 -12.52 -9.65 -11.02
N ALA A 238 -12.36 -8.83 -12.07
CA ALA A 238 -11.54 -7.62 -12.01
C ALA A 238 -12.04 -6.65 -10.93
N ARG A 239 -13.35 -6.40 -10.90
CA ARG A 239 -14.02 -5.57 -9.89
C ARG A 239 -13.80 -6.08 -8.46
N PHE A 240 -13.89 -7.40 -8.27
CA PHE A 240 -13.67 -8.00 -6.97
C PHE A 240 -12.24 -7.75 -6.49
N ILE A 241 -11.24 -7.89 -7.36
CA ILE A 241 -9.83 -7.61 -7.03
C ILE A 241 -9.65 -6.14 -6.61
N ASP A 242 -10.23 -5.19 -7.36
CA ASP A 242 -10.16 -3.76 -7.03
C ASP A 242 -10.78 -3.47 -5.66
N ARG A 243 -12.00 -3.96 -5.42
CA ARG A 243 -12.74 -3.71 -4.18
C ARG A 243 -12.05 -4.29 -2.96
N GLN A 244 -11.48 -5.49 -3.05
CA GLN A 244 -10.75 -6.08 -1.93
C GLN A 244 -9.62 -5.18 -1.44
N VAL A 245 -8.99 -4.41 -2.33
CA VAL A 245 -7.95 -3.44 -1.94
C VAL A 245 -8.59 -2.19 -1.33
N LEU A 246 -9.56 -1.57 -2.01
CA LEU A 246 -10.17 -0.31 -1.56
C LEU A 246 -10.92 -0.46 -0.23
N GLN A 247 -11.54 -1.61 0.02
CA GLN A 247 -12.22 -1.91 1.29
C GLN A 247 -11.27 -2.01 2.50
N ARG A 248 -9.95 -2.08 2.28
CA ARG A 248 -8.93 -2.09 3.34
C ARG A 248 -8.24 -0.73 3.53
N GLY A 249 -8.60 0.27 2.73
CA GLY A 249 -8.06 1.62 2.86
C GLY A 249 -8.88 2.49 3.80
N THR A 250 -8.20 3.34 4.57
CA THR A 250 -8.85 4.33 5.42
C THR A 250 -9.56 5.40 4.60
N ALA A 251 -10.68 5.94 5.10
CA ALA A 251 -11.36 7.08 4.49
C ALA A 251 -11.61 8.27 5.45
N MET A 252 -10.91 8.27 6.59
CA MET A 252 -10.72 9.45 7.41
C MET A 252 -9.35 10.05 7.14
N PHE A 253 -9.30 11.36 6.86
CA PHE A 253 -8.06 12.02 6.42
C PHE A 253 -7.68 13.18 7.34
N SER A 254 -6.71 12.92 8.24
CA SER A 254 -6.06 13.94 9.07
C SER A 254 -4.67 13.49 9.59
N PRO A 255 -3.70 13.16 8.72
CA PRO A 255 -3.75 13.30 7.26
C PRO A 255 -4.27 12.06 6.52
N GLY A 256 -4.34 10.90 7.18
CA GLY A 256 -4.68 9.58 6.62
C GLY A 256 -3.64 8.53 7.03
N ILE A 257 -3.80 7.26 6.63
CA ILE A 257 -2.79 6.20 6.87
C ILE A 257 -2.07 5.79 5.58
N GLU A 258 -2.79 5.24 4.60
CA GLU A 258 -2.17 4.81 3.33
C GLU A 258 -2.08 5.94 2.31
N ILE A 259 -3.09 6.80 2.27
CA ILE A 259 -3.19 7.93 1.35
C ILE A 259 -3.58 9.19 2.12
N SER A 260 -3.14 10.35 1.65
CA SER A 260 -3.70 11.63 2.13
C SER A 260 -5.07 11.90 1.51
N THR A 261 -5.78 12.94 1.98
CA THR A 261 -7.08 13.36 1.44
C THR A 261 -7.08 13.35 -0.09
N PRO A 262 -7.85 12.46 -0.74
CA PRO A 262 -7.91 12.37 -2.19
C PRO A 262 -8.73 13.53 -2.77
N GLU A 263 -8.27 14.10 -3.89
CA GLU A 263 -8.98 15.11 -4.66
C GLU A 263 -9.61 14.47 -5.91
N GLU A 264 -10.78 14.94 -6.37
CA GLU A 264 -11.51 14.36 -7.50
C GLU A 264 -10.65 14.27 -8.77
N GLU A 265 -9.84 15.31 -9.03
CA GLU A 265 -8.98 15.45 -10.20
C GLU A 265 -7.87 14.40 -10.27
N MET A 266 -7.54 13.77 -9.14
CA MET A 266 -6.59 12.67 -9.07
C MET A 266 -7.13 11.40 -9.73
N PHE A 267 -8.44 11.31 -9.96
CA PHE A 267 -9.09 10.11 -10.46
C PHE A 267 -9.72 10.32 -11.84
N TYR A 268 -10.01 9.20 -12.47
CA TYR A 268 -10.91 9.10 -13.60
C TYR A 268 -11.71 7.81 -13.50
N ASP A 269 -12.91 7.85 -14.06
CA ASP A 269 -13.90 6.79 -13.95
C ASP A 269 -14.31 6.22 -15.32
N GLY A 270 -15.30 5.33 -15.27
CA GLY A 270 -15.90 4.68 -16.43
C GLY A 270 -16.58 5.49 -17.50
N SER A 271 -16.72 6.80 -17.34
CA SER A 271 -17.09 7.63 -18.49
C SER A 271 -16.11 7.46 -19.66
N THR A 272 -14.85 7.11 -19.35
CA THR A 272 -13.81 6.78 -20.33
C THR A 272 -13.46 5.28 -20.40
N LEU A 273 -13.75 4.51 -19.34
CA LEU A 273 -13.38 3.09 -19.24
C LEU A 273 -14.50 2.11 -19.65
N GLY A 274 -15.73 2.58 -19.86
CA GLY A 274 -16.90 1.76 -20.17
C GLY A 274 -17.54 1.07 -18.95
N ASP A 275 -17.09 1.36 -17.73
CA ASP A 275 -17.65 0.87 -16.46
C ASP A 275 -17.59 1.98 -15.41
N ARG A 276 -18.71 2.67 -15.16
CA ARG A 276 -18.76 3.91 -14.36
C ARG A 276 -18.26 3.76 -12.94
N ASP A 277 -18.33 2.57 -12.36
CA ASP A 277 -17.83 2.35 -11.01
C ASP A 277 -16.32 2.12 -10.99
N GLU A 278 -15.65 1.90 -12.13
CA GLU A 278 -14.22 1.56 -12.18
C GLU A 278 -13.40 2.82 -11.92
N VAL A 279 -12.65 2.84 -10.81
CA VAL A 279 -11.85 3.99 -10.40
C VAL A 279 -10.39 3.73 -10.69
N ARG A 280 -9.73 4.70 -11.35
CA ARG A 280 -8.28 4.69 -11.60
C ARG A 280 -7.69 6.03 -11.23
N ILE A 281 -6.42 6.04 -10.82
CA ILE A 281 -5.67 7.28 -10.62
C ILE A 281 -5.21 7.84 -11.96
N ARG A 282 -5.61 9.07 -12.24
CA ARG A 282 -5.29 9.81 -13.47
C ARG A 282 -3.80 10.13 -13.49
N PRO A 283 -3.01 9.62 -14.44
CA PRO A 283 -1.61 9.99 -14.52
C PRO A 283 -1.45 11.45 -14.95
N GLY A 284 -0.73 12.22 -14.14
CA GLY A 284 -0.34 13.60 -14.40
C GLY A 284 0.94 13.69 -15.24
N SER A 285 1.13 14.82 -15.90
CA SER A 285 2.33 15.11 -16.70
C SER A 285 3.31 16.08 -16.02
N SER A 286 2.84 16.88 -15.07
CA SER A 286 3.64 17.86 -14.30
C SER A 286 2.90 18.28 -13.01
N ILE A 287 3.63 18.83 -12.04
CA ILE A 287 3.08 19.28 -10.75
C ILE A 287 2.08 20.40 -11.00
N GLY A 288 0.85 20.28 -10.47
CA GLY A 288 -0.21 21.28 -10.61
C GLY A 288 -0.97 21.26 -11.95
N ALA A 289 -0.65 20.33 -12.85
CA ALA A 289 -1.49 20.03 -14.02
C ALA A 289 -2.56 18.98 -13.65
N PRO A 290 -3.67 18.84 -14.41
CA PRO A 290 -4.65 17.79 -14.14
C PRO A 290 -4.03 16.39 -14.12
N GLY A 291 -4.37 15.61 -13.10
CA GLY A 291 -3.82 14.28 -12.82
C GLY A 291 -2.76 14.27 -11.72
N THR A 292 -2.22 13.08 -11.48
CA THR A 292 -1.41 12.72 -10.31
C THR A 292 -0.04 12.27 -10.76
N LEU A 293 1.01 12.83 -10.18
CA LEU A 293 2.38 12.37 -10.33
C LEU A 293 2.70 11.28 -9.29
N PRO A 294 3.67 10.39 -9.58
CA PRO A 294 4.19 9.49 -8.56
C PRO A 294 4.56 10.25 -7.28
N GLY A 295 4.09 9.77 -6.14
CA GLY A 295 4.34 10.35 -4.82
C GLY A 295 3.32 11.41 -4.38
N GLU A 296 2.33 11.77 -5.21
CA GLU A 296 1.31 12.77 -4.84
C GLU A 296 0.18 12.19 -4.00
N VAL A 297 -0.11 10.89 -4.11
CA VAL A 297 -1.18 10.24 -3.31
C VAL A 297 -0.79 10.16 -1.83
N THR A 298 0.49 9.98 -1.54
CA THR A 298 1.06 9.91 -0.19
C THR A 298 1.66 11.24 0.30
N LEU A 299 1.63 12.28 -0.53
CA LEU A 299 2.30 13.58 -0.30
C LEU A 299 1.84 14.29 0.98
N GLY A 300 0.55 14.19 1.30
CA GLY A 300 -0.04 14.83 2.48
C GLY A 300 0.28 14.13 3.80
N LEU A 301 0.81 12.91 3.76
CA LEU A 301 1.08 12.11 4.94
C LEU A 301 2.34 12.59 5.67
N CYS A 302 2.40 12.27 6.96
CA CYS A 302 3.55 12.55 7.81
C CYS A 302 4.80 11.76 7.40
N SER A 303 5.97 12.31 7.75
CA SER A 303 7.26 11.70 7.48
C SER A 303 8.22 11.86 8.66
N PRO A 304 8.81 10.75 9.13
CA PRO A 304 8.51 9.37 8.74
C PRO A 304 7.13 8.92 9.28
N TRP A 305 6.46 7.99 8.57
CA TRP A 305 5.12 7.51 8.95
C TRP A 305 5.01 6.96 10.38
N GLN A 306 6.09 6.43 10.96
CA GLN A 306 6.11 5.94 12.34
C GLN A 306 5.78 7.06 13.35
N PHE A 307 6.13 8.30 13.04
CA PHE A 307 5.84 9.46 13.91
C PHE A 307 4.34 9.77 13.92
N ASP A 308 3.70 9.61 12.77
CA ASP A 308 2.24 9.68 12.64
C ASP A 308 1.61 8.54 13.44
N PHE A 309 1.99 7.30 13.15
CA PHE A 309 1.43 6.10 13.78
C PHE A 309 1.47 6.12 15.32
N ARG A 310 2.50 6.76 15.89
CA ARG A 310 2.62 7.05 17.33
C ARG A 310 1.58 8.06 17.83
N ALA A 311 1.35 9.12 17.05
CA ALA A 311 0.43 10.22 17.36
C ALA A 311 -1.03 9.92 16.99
N CYS A 312 -1.28 8.96 16.10
CA CYS A 312 -2.59 8.48 15.64
C CYS A 312 -3.33 7.72 16.75
N THR A 313 -3.78 8.42 17.80
CA THR A 313 -4.48 7.84 18.97
C THR A 313 -5.98 8.16 18.95
N CYS A 314 -6.73 7.65 19.92
CA CYS A 314 -8.15 7.98 20.15
C CYS A 314 -9.11 7.44 19.09
N SER A 315 -8.86 6.24 18.58
CA SER A 315 -9.70 5.55 17.59
C SER A 315 -9.82 6.30 16.27
N PHE A 316 -8.77 7.04 15.90
CA PHE A 316 -8.78 7.79 14.64
C PHE A 316 -8.69 6.88 13.40
N TRP A 317 -7.99 5.73 13.50
CA TRP A 317 -7.91 4.70 12.45
C TRP A 317 -7.79 3.27 13.02
N PRO A 318 -8.82 2.79 13.75
CA PRO A 318 -8.71 1.61 14.60
C PRO A 318 -8.50 0.29 13.84
N ASN A 319 -8.70 0.25 12.52
CA ASN A 319 -8.54 -0.96 11.72
C ASN A 319 -7.09 -1.16 11.24
N GLN A 320 -6.40 -0.08 10.89
CA GLN A 320 -5.00 -0.14 10.49
C GLN A 320 -4.09 -0.04 11.72
N ARG A 321 -4.53 0.75 12.72
CA ARG A 321 -3.84 1.06 13.95
C ARG A 321 -4.84 0.97 15.12
N PRO A 322 -5.01 -0.21 15.73
CA PRO A 322 -5.92 -0.40 16.86
C PRO A 322 -5.55 0.45 18.08
N ASP A 323 -6.52 0.97 18.82
CA ASP A 323 -6.28 1.58 20.14
C ASP A 323 -6.41 0.55 21.27
N THR A 324 -7.39 -0.35 21.16
CA THR A 324 -7.63 -1.41 22.13
C THR A 324 -7.70 -2.79 21.50
N ALA A 325 -7.41 -3.79 22.33
CA ALA A 325 -7.50 -5.19 21.95
C ALA A 325 -7.87 -6.07 23.14
N PHE A 326 -8.58 -7.18 22.89
CA PHE A 326 -8.76 -8.20 23.92
C PHE A 326 -7.49 -9.04 24.04
N SER A 327 -6.82 -8.98 25.20
CA SER A 327 -5.72 -9.85 25.56
C SER A 327 -6.26 -11.17 26.10
N VAL A 328 -5.88 -12.29 25.49
CA VAL A 328 -6.27 -13.62 25.98
C VAL A 328 -5.52 -14.00 27.26
N ASP A 329 -4.25 -13.62 27.39
CA ASP A 329 -3.44 -13.97 28.55
C ASP A 329 -3.91 -13.25 29.82
N LEU A 330 -4.30 -11.97 29.68
CA LEU A 330 -4.86 -11.18 30.77
C LEU A 330 -6.38 -11.35 30.92
N ASN A 331 -7.03 -11.96 29.93
CA ASN A 331 -8.48 -12.14 29.86
C ASN A 331 -9.27 -10.83 30.06
N GLN A 332 -8.79 -9.75 29.44
CA GLN A 332 -9.41 -8.41 29.51
C GLN A 332 -9.08 -7.57 28.28
N GLU A 333 -9.83 -6.48 28.10
CA GLU A 333 -9.50 -5.46 27.11
C GLU A 333 -8.34 -4.58 27.61
N VAL A 334 -7.33 -4.40 26.77
CA VAL A 334 -6.13 -3.63 27.08
C VAL A 334 -5.89 -2.58 26.01
N ASN A 335 -5.12 -1.56 26.39
CA ASN A 335 -4.50 -0.69 25.41
C ASN A 335 -3.60 -1.52 24.47
N TRP A 336 -3.78 -1.39 23.15
CA TRP A 336 -3.09 -2.22 22.18
C TRP A 336 -1.59 -1.94 22.13
N ARG A 337 -1.16 -0.69 22.36
CA ARG A 337 0.26 -0.35 22.54
C ARG A 337 0.81 -0.86 23.87
N ARG A 338 -0.08 -1.06 24.85
CA ARG A 338 0.14 -1.38 26.27
C ARG A 338 0.97 -0.35 27.03
N ARG A 339 1.03 0.90 26.58
CA ARG A 339 2.15 1.76 27.00
C ARG A 339 1.86 3.26 26.90
N MET A 340 0.59 3.67 26.89
CA MET A 340 0.18 5.07 26.83
C MET A 340 -1.04 5.27 27.74
N VAL A 341 -0.87 6.06 28.81
CA VAL A 341 -1.91 6.24 29.85
C VAL A 341 -3.12 7.03 29.33
N ASP A 342 -2.92 7.83 28.28
CA ASP A 342 -3.96 8.69 27.69
C ASP A 342 -4.82 8.00 26.62
N GLU A 343 -4.52 6.73 26.30
CA GLU A 343 -5.33 5.94 25.37
C GLU A 343 -6.35 5.03 26.08
N PRO A 344 -7.45 4.66 25.41
CA PRO A 344 -8.42 3.73 25.98
C PRO A 344 -7.82 2.35 26.32
N GLY A 345 -8.45 1.67 27.28
CA GLY A 345 -8.12 0.30 27.71
C GLY A 345 -7.20 0.24 28.95
N ASP A 346 -7.14 -0.93 29.59
CA ASP A 346 -6.23 -1.13 30.72
C ASP A 346 -4.77 -1.08 30.26
N ASN A 347 -3.94 -0.38 31.04
CA ASN A 347 -2.51 -0.24 30.79
C ASN A 347 -1.69 -1.01 31.85
N PRO A 348 -1.60 -2.35 31.75
CA PRO A 348 -0.88 -3.16 32.73
C PRO A 348 0.63 -2.83 32.74
N PRO A 349 1.37 -3.08 33.84
CA PRO A 349 2.77 -2.70 33.95
C PRO A 349 3.66 -3.38 32.89
N GLY A 350 4.32 -2.60 32.04
CA GLY A 350 5.40 -3.08 31.17
C GLY A 350 5.79 -2.04 30.13
N GLY A 351 7.02 -1.48 30.23
CA GLY A 351 7.73 -0.52 29.35
C GLY A 351 6.92 0.62 28.71
N LEU A 352 7.53 1.56 27.99
CA LEU A 352 6.79 2.67 27.34
C LEU A 352 7.10 2.67 25.83
N LEU A 353 6.08 2.67 24.95
CA LEU A 353 6.22 2.95 23.51
C LEU A 353 5.69 4.36 23.32
N GLU A 354 6.34 5.32 23.96
CA GLU A 354 5.84 6.69 24.07
C GLU A 354 6.51 7.62 23.08
N THR A 355 7.75 7.32 22.72
CA THR A 355 8.59 8.18 21.88
C THR A 355 8.53 7.76 20.42
N ASN A 356 9.00 8.66 19.54
CA ASN A 356 9.23 8.30 18.15
C ASN A 356 10.26 7.18 17.99
N ALA A 357 11.32 7.18 18.80
CA ALA A 357 12.37 6.16 18.71
C ALA A 357 11.78 4.77 18.99
N ASP A 358 10.96 4.66 20.03
CA ASP A 358 10.21 3.45 20.37
C ASP A 358 9.39 2.93 19.17
N PHE A 359 8.63 3.81 18.50
CA PHE A 359 7.82 3.42 17.35
C PHE A 359 8.65 3.06 16.12
N VAL A 360 9.75 3.77 15.87
CA VAL A 360 10.65 3.47 14.76
C VAL A 360 11.25 2.07 14.92
N HIS A 361 11.55 1.64 16.14
CA HIS A 361 12.21 0.36 16.40
C HIS A 361 11.22 -0.79 16.64
N HIS A 362 10.12 -0.55 17.35
CA HIS A 362 9.31 -1.63 17.93
C HIS A 362 7.86 -1.72 17.42
N VAL A 363 7.40 -0.83 16.54
CA VAL A 363 6.01 -0.90 16.03
C VAL A 363 5.66 -2.25 15.41
N TYR A 364 6.63 -2.93 14.79
CA TYR A 364 6.44 -4.23 14.13
C TYR A 364 6.25 -5.41 15.11
N GLU A 365 6.56 -5.20 16.38
CA GLU A 365 6.47 -6.18 17.48
C GLU A 365 5.07 -6.20 18.12
N LEU A 366 4.26 -5.17 17.84
CA LEU A 366 2.87 -5.08 18.28
C LEU A 366 2.00 -6.24 17.74
N GLY A 367 1.01 -6.65 18.52
CA GLY A 367 0.10 -7.75 18.18
C GLY A 367 -0.82 -7.45 17.01
N ILE A 368 -1.29 -8.50 16.35
CA ILE A 368 -2.25 -8.45 15.24
C ILE A 368 -3.65 -8.71 15.81
N ILE A 369 -4.61 -7.88 15.42
CA ILE A 369 -6.01 -8.00 15.84
C ILE A 369 -6.74 -8.89 14.86
N ARG A 370 -7.26 -9.99 15.40
CA ARG A 370 -7.99 -11.01 14.66
C ARG A 370 -9.46 -10.99 15.04
N SER A 371 -10.33 -11.34 14.10
CA SER A 371 -11.75 -11.49 14.36
C SER A 371 -12.03 -12.93 14.83
N GLU A 372 -12.23 -13.12 16.13
CA GLU A 372 -12.52 -14.43 16.71
C GLU A 372 -13.86 -14.42 17.45
N GLY A 373 -14.83 -15.20 16.95
CA GLY A 373 -16.18 -15.22 17.52
C GLY A 373 -16.87 -13.84 17.49
N GLY A 374 -16.52 -13.00 16.51
CA GLY A 374 -17.00 -11.62 16.39
C GLY A 374 -16.35 -10.63 17.37
N ARG A 375 -15.28 -11.02 18.07
CA ARG A 375 -14.53 -10.16 18.97
C ARG A 375 -13.15 -9.81 18.40
N PRO A 376 -12.65 -8.59 18.64
CA PRO A 376 -11.30 -8.20 18.29
C PRO A 376 -10.31 -8.75 19.30
N VAL A 377 -9.63 -9.83 18.91
CA VAL A 377 -8.71 -10.54 19.80
C VAL A 377 -7.28 -10.36 19.33
N GLU A 378 -6.41 -10.02 20.26
CA GLU A 378 -5.00 -9.88 19.96
C GLU A 378 -4.28 -11.21 19.82
N ARG A 379 -3.44 -11.31 18.79
CA ARG A 379 -2.61 -12.48 18.49
C ARG A 379 -1.22 -12.04 18.07
N GLU A 380 -0.27 -12.98 18.15
CA GLU A 380 1.09 -12.80 17.61
C GLU A 380 1.84 -11.57 18.17
N ARG A 381 1.47 -11.09 19.37
CA ARG A 381 2.25 -10.06 20.06
C ARG A 381 3.58 -10.64 20.54
N ASP A 382 4.63 -9.82 20.46
CA ASP A 382 5.85 -10.05 21.22
C ASP A 382 5.75 -9.28 22.55
N ASP A 383 5.85 -9.98 23.68
CA ASP A 383 5.70 -9.36 25.01
C ASP A 383 7.04 -8.85 25.57
N ASP A 384 8.17 -9.22 24.94
CA ASP A 384 9.53 -8.82 25.33
C ASP A 384 10.00 -7.54 24.61
N ILE A 385 9.11 -6.55 24.48
CA ILE A 385 9.46 -5.25 23.88
C ILE A 385 10.21 -4.42 24.92
N GLU A 386 11.54 -4.33 24.82
CA GLU A 386 12.33 -3.44 25.67
C GLU A 386 12.06 -1.97 25.30
N ALA A 387 12.13 -1.06 26.27
CA ALA A 387 12.02 0.37 25.98
C ALA A 387 13.34 0.86 25.37
N ASP A 388 13.27 1.75 24.40
CA ASP A 388 14.48 2.34 23.84
C ASP A 388 15.03 3.38 24.82
N ILE A 389 16.19 3.09 25.43
CA ILE A 389 16.83 3.95 26.44
C ILE A 389 17.72 5.04 25.83
N GLY A 390 17.70 5.21 24.51
CA GLY A 390 18.32 6.32 23.78
C GLY A 390 19.65 6.01 23.13
#